data_AF-T1JPA5-F1
#
_entry.id   AF-T1JPA5-F1
#
_cell.length_a   1.000
_cell.length_b   1.000
_cell.length_c   1.000
_cell.angle_alpha   90.00
_cell.angle_beta   90.00
_cell.angle_gamma   90.00
#
_symmetry.space_group_name_H-M   'P 1'
#
loop_
_entity.id
_entity.type
_entity.pdbx_description
1 polymer ?
#
loop_
_entity_poly.entity_id
_entity_poly.type
_entity_poly.pdbx_seq_one_letter_code
_entity_poly.pdbx_strand_id
1 'polypeptide(L)'
;MNERRATILITGAWVASASISFIPIMLGWYSDEPVSFQKEMTDCSLNVNQVYAVVSSLTSFYLPSPIMFYIYLTQSREIKRLERMMEHVPKNEQKRIKKQSKRFTSDTKAIKTLGMIMGVFCICWLPFFLMYLILPFCPSCDIPYEAKSAITWLGYINSSINPCIYGLFNADFRAAFRRTLRCDCRKSRLRQMSGS
;
A
#
# COMPACT_ATOMS: atom_id res chain seq x y z
N MET A 1 -12.59 -15.54 0.56
CA MET A 1 -13.14 -14.26 0.07
C MET A 1 -13.70 -14.52 -1.31
N ASN A 2 -14.96 -14.20 -1.56
CA ASN A 2 -15.57 -14.44 -2.87
C ASN A 2 -15.14 -13.32 -3.82
N GLU A 3 -14.94 -13.62 -5.10
CA GLU A 3 -14.51 -12.64 -6.11
C GLU A 3 -15.44 -11.42 -6.15
N ARG A 4 -16.77 -11.65 -6.12
CA ARG A 4 -17.77 -10.57 -6.02
C ARG A 4 -17.56 -9.65 -4.82
N ARG A 5 -17.19 -10.20 -3.65
CA ARG A 5 -16.92 -9.39 -2.45
C ARG A 5 -15.64 -8.58 -2.60
N ALA A 6 -14.60 -9.17 -3.19
CA ALA A 6 -13.35 -8.47 -3.45
C ALA A 6 -13.57 -7.31 -4.44
N THR A 7 -14.30 -7.53 -5.53
CA THR A 7 -14.65 -6.47 -6.50
C THR A 7 -15.40 -5.33 -5.83
N ILE A 8 -16.45 -5.63 -5.03
CA ILE A 8 -17.22 -4.60 -4.32
C ILE A 8 -16.33 -3.76 -3.40
N LEU A 9 -15.43 -4.41 -2.65
CA LEU A 9 -14.52 -3.70 -1.74
C LEU A 9 -13.54 -2.79 -2.50
N ILE A 10 -12.99 -3.27 -3.63
CA ILE A 10 -12.06 -2.50 -4.46
C ILE A 10 -12.79 -1.32 -5.11
N THR A 11 -13.94 -1.55 -5.74
CA THR A 11 -14.71 -0.47 -6.38
C THR A 11 -15.18 0.55 -5.35
N GLY A 12 -15.61 0.10 -4.16
CA GLY A 12 -15.99 0.97 -3.06
C GLY A 12 -14.84 1.85 -2.59
N ALA A 13 -13.62 1.31 -2.49
CA ALA A 13 -12.43 2.07 -2.13
C ALA A 13 -12.12 3.16 -3.17
N TRP A 14 -12.16 2.83 -4.47
CA TRP A 14 -11.94 3.81 -5.55
C TRP A 14 -12.98 4.94 -5.52
N VAL A 15 -14.26 4.60 -5.35
CA VAL A 15 -15.34 5.59 -5.26
C VAL A 15 -15.15 6.47 -4.03
N ALA A 16 -14.84 5.90 -2.87
CA ALA A 16 -14.59 6.67 -1.66
C ALA A 16 -13.42 7.65 -1.83
N SER A 17 -12.30 7.20 -2.40
CA SER A 17 -11.14 8.05 -2.69
C SER A 17 -11.50 9.18 -3.67
N ALA A 18 -12.19 8.87 -4.76
CA ALA A 18 -12.63 9.87 -5.73
C ALA A 18 -13.56 10.92 -5.08
N SER A 19 -14.50 10.49 -4.25
CA SER A 19 -15.42 11.38 -3.55
C SER A 19 -14.71 12.31 -2.57
N ILE A 20 -13.73 11.81 -1.80
CA ILE A 20 -12.98 12.62 -0.84
C ILE A 20 -12.17 13.71 -1.55
N SER A 21 -11.63 13.44 -2.74
CA SER A 21 -10.81 14.40 -3.48
C SER A 21 -11.63 15.30 -4.40
N PHE A 22 -12.40 14.74 -5.34
CA PHE A 22 -13.04 15.52 -6.40
C PHE A 22 -14.20 16.38 -5.90
N ILE A 23 -15.01 15.90 -4.96
CA ILE A 23 -16.21 16.64 -4.53
C ILE A 23 -15.82 17.95 -3.83
N PRO A 24 -14.92 17.97 -2.84
CA PRO A 24 -14.54 19.22 -2.17
C PRO A 24 -13.77 20.19 -3.08
N ILE A 25 -13.02 19.66 -4.05
CA ILE A 25 -12.29 20.49 -5.02
C ILE A 25 -13.26 21.15 -6.01
N MET A 26 -14.18 20.40 -6.60
CA MET A 26 -15.13 20.91 -7.59
C MET A 26 -16.17 21.86 -6.98
N LEU A 27 -16.51 21.68 -5.70
CA LEU A 27 -17.40 22.57 -4.96
C LEU A 27 -16.68 23.75 -4.30
N GLY A 28 -15.34 23.81 -4.38
CA GLY A 28 -14.52 24.86 -3.76
C GLY A 28 -14.43 24.81 -2.23
N TRP A 29 -14.91 23.74 -1.59
CA TRP A 29 -14.90 23.57 -0.12
C TRP A 29 -13.52 23.29 0.46
N TYR A 30 -12.52 23.06 -0.39
CA TYR A 30 -11.16 22.74 0.04
C TYR A 30 -10.40 23.96 0.58
N SER A 31 -10.84 25.20 0.32
CA SER A 31 -10.16 26.44 0.72
C SER A 31 -11.14 27.52 1.17
N ASP A 32 -10.77 28.28 2.21
CA ASP A 32 -11.58 29.40 2.72
C ASP A 32 -11.27 30.74 1.99
N GLU A 33 -10.16 30.79 1.24
CA GLU A 33 -9.74 31.97 0.48
C GLU A 33 -10.32 31.95 -0.95
N PRO A 34 -10.89 33.06 -1.45
CA PRO A 34 -11.26 33.17 -2.86
C PRO A 34 -10.00 33.09 -3.72
N VAL A 35 -10.06 32.34 -4.84
CA VAL A 35 -8.95 32.17 -5.78
C VAL A 35 -8.48 33.55 -6.28
N SER A 36 -7.42 34.10 -5.67
CA SER A 36 -6.81 35.33 -6.11
C SER A 36 -5.91 35.02 -7.32
N PHE A 37 -6.34 35.48 -8.49
CA PHE A 37 -5.71 35.26 -9.80
C PHE A 37 -4.30 35.88 -9.96
N GLN A 38 -3.68 36.37 -8.87
CA GLN A 38 -2.48 37.22 -8.89
C GLN A 38 -1.32 36.69 -8.03
N LYS A 39 -1.23 35.38 -7.81
CA LYS A 39 -0.01 34.77 -7.25
C LYS A 39 0.80 34.20 -8.40
N GLU A 40 2.00 34.75 -8.66
CA GLU A 40 2.95 34.18 -9.60
C GLU A 40 3.07 32.66 -9.34
N MET A 41 2.68 31.85 -10.33
CA MET A 41 2.60 30.40 -10.19
C MET A 41 3.99 29.78 -10.40
N THR A 42 4.91 30.07 -9.49
CA THR A 42 6.22 29.39 -9.40
C THR A 42 6.18 28.18 -8.46
N ASP A 43 5.12 28.01 -7.66
CA ASP A 43 4.90 26.85 -6.80
C ASP A 43 3.47 26.30 -6.95
N CYS A 44 3.34 25.03 -7.34
CA CYS A 44 2.06 24.32 -7.41
C CYS A 44 1.81 23.62 -6.07
N SER A 45 1.53 24.42 -5.03
CA SER A 45 1.18 23.92 -3.70
C SER A 45 -0.33 24.01 -3.46
N LEU A 46 -0.93 22.87 -3.11
CA LEU A 46 -2.35 22.79 -2.77
C LEU A 46 -2.56 23.41 -1.38
N ASN A 47 -3.01 24.65 -1.32
CA ASN A 47 -3.38 25.30 -0.08
C ASN A 47 -4.82 24.91 0.31
N VAL A 48 -4.98 24.28 1.47
CA VAL A 48 -6.25 23.74 1.94
C VAL A 48 -6.64 24.35 3.28
N ASN A 49 -7.94 24.42 3.56
CA ASN A 49 -8.42 24.78 4.88
C ASN A 49 -8.15 23.66 5.89
N GLN A 50 -8.21 24.04 7.17
CA GLN A 50 -7.94 23.15 8.30
C GLN A 50 -8.89 21.95 8.32
N VAL A 51 -10.17 22.17 8.00
CA VAL A 51 -11.21 21.13 8.04
C VAL A 51 -10.93 20.05 7.01
N TYR A 52 -10.69 20.45 5.76
CA TYR A 52 -10.38 19.52 4.68
C TYR A 52 -9.05 18.80 4.94
N ALA A 53 -8.03 19.49 5.43
CA ALA A 53 -6.75 18.89 5.79
C ALA A 53 -6.90 17.78 6.84
N VAL A 54 -7.69 18.02 7.90
CA VAL A 54 -7.98 17.03 8.95
C VAL A 54 -8.80 15.87 8.38
N VAL A 55 -9.93 16.14 7.72
CA VAL A 55 -10.83 15.07 7.25
C VAL A 55 -10.15 14.20 6.19
N SER A 56 -9.46 14.79 5.22
CA SER A 56 -8.80 14.03 4.16
C SER A 56 -7.61 13.22 4.68
N SER A 57 -6.83 13.76 5.63
CA SER A 57 -5.71 13.03 6.24
C SER A 57 -6.17 11.92 7.19
N LEU A 58 -7.24 12.14 7.97
CA LEU A 58 -7.84 11.11 8.83
C LEU A 58 -8.33 9.92 8.01
N THR A 59 -9.11 10.19 6.97
CA THR A 59 -9.70 9.15 6.11
C THR A 59 -8.66 8.41 5.27
N SER A 60 -7.60 9.09 4.83
CA SER A 60 -6.59 8.52 3.93
C SER A 60 -5.41 7.85 4.64
N PHE A 61 -5.06 8.29 5.86
CA PHE A 61 -3.85 7.82 6.53
C PHE A 61 -4.04 7.54 8.02
N TYR A 62 -4.51 8.51 8.81
CA TYR A 62 -4.47 8.37 10.27
C TYR A 62 -5.50 7.39 10.84
N LEU A 63 -6.63 7.12 10.16
CA LEU A 63 -7.55 6.04 10.54
C LEU A 63 -7.16 4.69 9.92
N PRO A 64 -6.83 4.59 8.61
CA PRO A 64 -6.40 3.33 8.02
C PRO A 64 -5.13 2.76 8.65
N SER A 65 -4.14 3.59 9.01
CA SER A 65 -2.83 3.09 9.46
C SER A 65 -2.88 2.34 10.80
N PRO A 66 -3.54 2.85 11.86
CA PRO A 66 -3.74 2.09 13.10
C PRO A 66 -4.57 0.81 12.89
N ILE A 67 -5.60 0.85 12.03
CA ILE A 67 -6.41 -0.34 11.70
C ILE A 67 -5.54 -1.41 11.02
N MET A 68 -4.77 -1.01 10.00
CA MET A 68 -3.84 -1.89 9.29
C MET A 68 -2.80 -2.50 10.25
N PHE A 69 -2.25 -1.68 11.14
CA PHE A 69 -1.28 -2.14 12.13
C PHE A 69 -1.89 -3.11 13.14
N TYR A 70 -3.09 -2.82 13.66
CA TYR A 70 -3.81 -3.70 14.57
C TYR A 70 -4.13 -5.05 13.93
N ILE A 71 -4.62 -5.05 12.69
CA ILE A 71 -4.90 -6.27 11.93
C ILE A 71 -3.61 -7.07 11.73
N TYR A 72 -2.51 -6.42 11.34
CA TYR A 72 -1.22 -7.07 11.17
C TYR A 72 -0.68 -7.68 12.48
N LEU A 73 -0.77 -6.95 13.60
CA LEU A 73 -0.38 -7.46 14.90
C LEU A 73 -1.20 -8.68 15.29
N THR A 74 -2.50 -8.66 15.02
CA THR A 74 -3.39 -9.79 15.29
C THR A 74 -3.01 -11.01 14.44
N GLN A 75 -2.81 -10.81 13.13
CA GLN A 75 -2.39 -11.87 12.20
C GLN A 75 -1.01 -12.45 12.56
N SER A 76 -0.04 -11.59 12.89
CA SER A 76 1.31 -12.03 13.25
C SER A 76 1.35 -12.75 14.60
N ARG A 77 0.54 -12.34 15.59
CA ARG A 77 0.37 -13.07 16.85
C ARG A 77 -0.22 -14.46 16.61
N GLU A 78 -1.22 -14.56 15.74
CA GLU A 78 -1.85 -15.85 15.43
C GLU A 78 -0.88 -16.80 14.71
N ILE A 79 -0.13 -16.31 13.72
CA ILE A 79 0.94 -17.10 13.09
C ILE A 79 1.95 -17.58 14.12
N LYS A 80 2.43 -16.71 15.01
CA LYS A 80 3.41 -17.09 16.03
C LYS A 80 2.85 -18.14 17.01
N ARG A 81 1.54 -18.10 17.30
CA ARG A 81 0.87 -19.15 18.09
C ARG A 81 0.88 -20.48 17.35
N LEU A 82 0.52 -20.48 16.07
CA LEU A 82 0.52 -21.67 15.22
C LEU A 82 1.94 -22.24 15.04
N GLU A 83 2.95 -21.39 14.85
CA GLU A 83 4.35 -21.82 14.77
C GLU A 83 4.84 -22.48 16.07
N ARG A 84 4.50 -21.92 17.25
CA ARG A 84 4.84 -22.53 18.55
C ARG A 84 4.13 -23.86 18.81
N MET A 85 2.87 -23.98 18.41
CA MET A 85 2.14 -25.26 18.48
C MET A 85 2.79 -26.31 17.58
N MET A 86 3.24 -25.92 16.39
CA MET A 86 3.94 -26.81 15.47
C MET A 86 5.32 -27.25 15.98
N GLU A 87 5.98 -26.48 16.83
CA GLU A 87 7.31 -26.82 17.38
C GLU A 87 7.29 -28.10 18.24
N HIS A 88 6.18 -28.35 18.96
CA HIS A 88 5.99 -29.53 19.81
C HIS A 88 5.69 -30.82 19.01
N VAL A 89 5.37 -30.71 17.72
CA VAL A 89 5.04 -31.85 16.86
C VAL A 89 6.34 -32.50 16.34
N PRO A 90 6.46 -33.84 16.25
CA PRO A 90 7.65 -34.50 15.70
C PRO A 90 7.99 -34.01 14.27
N LYS A 91 9.28 -33.84 13.96
CA LYS A 91 9.76 -33.28 12.66
C LYS A 91 9.21 -34.02 11.43
N ASN A 92 8.99 -35.33 11.53
CA ASN A 92 8.45 -36.15 10.44
C ASN A 92 7.00 -35.79 10.11
N GLU A 93 6.22 -35.51 11.14
CA GLU A 93 4.83 -35.12 11.06
C GLU A 93 4.68 -33.65 10.69
N GLN A 94 5.55 -32.78 11.19
CA GLN A 94 5.66 -31.39 10.71
C GLN A 94 5.90 -31.33 9.18
N LYS A 95 6.78 -32.17 8.64
CA LYS A 95 7.02 -32.23 7.18
C LYS A 95 5.77 -32.68 6.41
N ARG A 96 5.01 -33.65 6.94
CA ARG A 96 3.72 -34.07 6.35
C ARG A 96 2.69 -32.94 6.39
N ILE A 97 2.52 -32.29 7.54
CA ILE A 97 1.58 -31.17 7.74
C ILE A 97 1.96 -29.98 6.85
N LYS A 98 3.24 -29.60 6.76
CA LYS A 98 3.68 -28.51 5.86
C LYS A 98 3.51 -28.86 4.38
N LYS A 99 3.71 -30.14 3.99
CA LYS A 99 3.49 -30.61 2.61
C LYS A 99 2.01 -30.63 2.23
N GLN A 100 1.14 -30.98 3.17
CA GLN A 100 -0.32 -31.01 3.00
C GLN A 100 -0.92 -29.59 3.10
N SER A 101 -0.37 -28.76 3.98
CA SER A 101 -0.78 -27.37 4.20
C SER A 101 0.16 -26.39 3.48
N LYS A 102 0.25 -26.51 2.16
CA LYS A 102 0.87 -25.48 1.30
C LYS A 102 0.25 -24.10 1.59
N ARG A 103 -1.05 -24.09 1.86
CA ARG A 103 -1.84 -22.90 2.23
C ARG A 103 -1.29 -22.21 3.49
N PHE A 104 -1.05 -22.93 4.58
CA PHE A 104 -0.50 -22.32 5.82
C PHE A 104 0.85 -21.64 5.59
N THR A 105 1.77 -22.31 4.87
CA THR A 105 3.09 -21.72 4.59
C THR A 105 3.01 -20.51 3.65
N SER A 106 2.03 -20.49 2.73
CA SER A 106 1.76 -19.36 1.84
C SER A 106 1.19 -18.18 2.62
N ASP A 107 0.24 -18.44 3.52
CA ASP A 107 -0.41 -17.43 4.34
C ASP A 107 0.60 -16.74 5.27
N THR A 108 1.51 -17.50 5.89
CA THR A 108 2.61 -16.93 6.70
C THR A 108 3.54 -16.03 5.89
N LYS A 109 3.91 -16.44 4.66
CA LYS A 109 4.76 -15.62 3.78
C LYS A 109 4.05 -14.34 3.37
N ALA A 110 2.77 -14.46 2.99
CA ALA A 110 1.95 -13.31 2.62
C ALA A 110 1.87 -12.28 3.75
N ILE A 111 1.64 -12.73 4.99
CA ILE A 111 1.56 -11.83 6.16
C ILE A 111 2.90 -11.13 6.45
N LYS A 112 4.04 -11.81 6.28
CA LYS A 112 5.37 -11.19 6.39
C LYS A 112 5.56 -10.09 5.33
N THR A 113 5.15 -10.35 4.09
CA THR A 113 5.20 -9.36 3.00
C THR A 113 4.26 -8.18 3.27
N LEU A 114 3.04 -8.43 3.75
CA LEU A 114 2.08 -7.38 4.14
C LEU A 114 2.67 -6.46 5.22
N GLY A 115 3.34 -7.01 6.23
CA GLY A 115 4.01 -6.21 7.27
C GLY A 115 5.09 -5.28 6.72
N MET A 116 5.88 -5.75 5.75
CA MET A 116 6.89 -4.91 5.09
C MET A 116 6.25 -3.77 4.29
N ILE A 117 5.20 -4.07 3.52
CA ILE A 117 4.47 -3.07 2.73
C ILE A 117 3.84 -2.00 3.63
N MET A 118 3.21 -2.42 4.74
CA MET A 118 2.62 -1.50 5.72
C MET A 118 3.68 -0.58 6.34
N GLY A 119 4.84 -1.13 6.71
CA GLY A 119 5.95 -0.34 7.25
C GLY A 119 6.47 0.70 6.26
N VAL A 120 6.71 0.29 5.00
CA VAL A 120 7.16 1.20 3.94
C VAL A 120 6.11 2.28 3.66
N PHE A 121 4.83 1.90 3.56
CA PHE A 121 3.73 2.85 3.39
C PHE A 121 3.75 3.93 4.47
N CYS A 122 3.79 3.52 5.75
CA CYS A 122 3.83 4.47 6.86
C CYS A 122 5.07 5.37 6.81
N ILE A 123 6.27 4.81 6.58
CA ILE A 123 7.52 5.59 6.57
C ILE A 123 7.54 6.59 5.41
N CYS A 124 7.11 6.19 4.22
CA CYS A 124 7.13 7.05 3.04
C CYS A 124 6.06 8.15 3.09
N TRP A 125 4.88 7.86 3.67
CA TRP A 125 3.75 8.79 3.66
C TRP A 125 3.63 9.64 4.94
N LEU A 126 4.14 9.18 6.08
CA LEU A 126 4.03 9.92 7.34
C LEU A 126 4.59 11.35 7.25
N PRO A 127 5.77 11.61 6.65
CA PRO A 127 6.30 12.98 6.55
C PRO A 127 5.37 13.91 5.76
N PHE A 128 4.77 13.41 4.68
CA PHE A 128 3.82 14.15 3.87
C PHE A 128 2.54 14.46 4.66
N PHE A 129 1.93 13.46 5.30
CA PHE A 129 0.70 13.66 6.06
C PHE A 129 0.90 14.56 7.28
N LEU A 130 2.07 14.49 7.94
CA LEU A 130 2.43 15.44 9.01
C LEU A 130 2.54 16.87 8.49
N MET A 131 3.26 17.09 7.39
CA MET A 131 3.38 18.41 6.77
C MET A 131 2.01 18.94 6.33
N TYR A 132 1.23 18.11 5.62
CA TYR A 132 -0.10 18.45 5.12
C TYR A 132 -1.08 18.77 6.25
N LEU A 133 -0.95 18.11 7.40
CA LEU A 133 -1.75 18.41 8.58
C LEU A 133 -1.25 19.65 9.33
N ILE A 134 0.05 19.88 9.44
CA ILE A 134 0.61 20.98 10.26
C ILE A 134 0.50 22.34 9.58
N LEU A 135 0.76 22.42 8.27
CA LEU A 135 0.83 23.70 7.54
C LEU A 135 -0.43 24.58 7.71
N PRO A 136 -1.67 24.05 7.62
CA PRO A 136 -2.88 24.85 7.84
C PRO A 136 -3.07 25.37 9.29
N PHE A 137 -2.41 24.77 10.28
CA PHE A 137 -2.46 25.20 11.69
C PHE A 137 -1.25 26.04 12.11
N CYS A 138 -0.23 26.14 11.26
CA CYS A 138 0.98 26.90 11.55
C CYS A 138 1.29 27.90 10.43
N PRO A 139 0.65 29.09 10.44
CA PRO A 139 0.91 30.14 9.45
C PRO A 139 2.37 30.62 9.43
N SER A 140 3.08 30.51 10.56
CA SER A 140 4.49 30.92 10.70
C SER A 140 5.49 29.83 10.28
N CYS A 141 5.03 28.63 9.94
CA CYS A 141 5.88 27.53 9.52
C CYS A 141 6.22 27.68 8.04
N ASP A 142 7.37 28.27 7.73
CA ASP A 142 7.88 28.31 6.36
C ASP A 142 8.82 27.12 6.10
N ILE A 143 8.37 26.21 5.24
CA ILE A 143 9.16 25.05 4.81
C ILE A 143 9.64 25.34 3.38
N PRO A 144 10.96 25.28 3.12
CA PRO A 144 11.49 25.57 1.79
C PRO A 144 10.92 24.60 0.75
N TYR A 145 10.76 25.09 -0.49
CA TYR A 145 10.21 24.32 -1.61
C TYR A 145 10.91 22.96 -1.79
N GLU A 146 12.23 22.95 -1.68
CA GLU A 146 13.04 21.72 -1.79
C GLU A 146 12.64 20.65 -0.78
N ALA A 147 12.33 21.04 0.46
CA ALA A 147 11.90 20.11 1.49
C ALA A 147 10.47 19.59 1.23
N LYS A 148 9.54 20.47 0.80
CA LYS A 148 8.17 20.07 0.40
C LYS A 148 8.20 19.08 -0.78
N SER A 149 9.03 19.38 -1.77
CA SER A 149 9.27 18.54 -2.95
C SER A 149 9.85 17.20 -2.53
N ALA A 150 10.94 17.18 -1.76
CA ALA A 150 11.57 15.93 -1.30
C ALA A 150 10.61 15.04 -0.49
N ILE A 151 9.81 15.63 0.40
CA ILE A 151 8.78 14.91 1.18
C ILE A 151 7.72 14.29 0.25
N THR A 152 7.29 15.02 -0.78
CA THR A 152 6.30 14.53 -1.75
C THR A 152 6.87 13.40 -2.60
N TRP A 153 8.12 13.55 -3.08
CA TRP A 153 8.83 12.52 -3.83
C TRP A 153 9.05 11.24 -3.02
N LEU A 154 9.32 11.35 -1.72
CA LEU A 154 9.40 10.20 -0.82
C LEU A 154 8.08 9.40 -0.82
N GLY A 155 6.94 10.09 -0.79
CA GLY A 155 5.63 9.47 -0.91
C GLY A 155 5.45 8.74 -2.25
N TYR A 156 5.91 9.31 -3.36
CA TYR A 156 5.84 8.67 -4.68
C TYR A 156 6.74 7.43 -4.81
N ILE A 157 7.88 7.42 -4.13
CA ILE A 157 8.78 6.26 -4.11
C ILE A 157 8.10 5.02 -3.50
N ASN A 158 7.13 5.18 -2.58
CA ASN A 158 6.35 4.06 -2.00
C ASN A 158 5.80 3.10 -3.07
N SER A 159 5.21 3.65 -4.13
CA SER A 159 4.62 2.86 -5.21
C SER A 159 5.68 2.05 -5.98
N SER A 160 6.90 2.59 -6.10
CA SER A 160 8.03 1.94 -6.78
C SER A 160 8.70 0.86 -5.91
N ILE A 161 8.66 1.00 -4.59
CA ILE A 161 9.20 0.00 -3.66
C ILE A 161 8.36 -1.29 -3.67
N ASN A 162 7.04 -1.20 -3.91
CA ASN A 162 6.16 -2.36 -3.90
C ASN A 162 6.61 -3.49 -4.86
N PRO A 163 6.85 -3.25 -6.17
CA PRO A 163 7.44 -4.25 -7.07
C PRO A 163 8.80 -4.78 -6.60
N CYS A 164 9.65 -3.97 -5.97
CA CYS A 164 10.93 -4.41 -5.41
C CYS A 164 10.72 -5.36 -4.22
N ILE A 165 9.77 -5.08 -3.34
CA ILE A 165 9.42 -5.97 -2.23
C ILE A 165 8.97 -7.34 -2.77
N TYR A 166 8.03 -7.35 -3.71
CA TYR A 166 7.54 -8.59 -4.30
C TYR A 166 8.62 -9.29 -5.14
N GLY A 167 9.38 -8.53 -5.93
CA GLY A 167 10.41 -9.02 -6.84
C GLY A 167 11.69 -9.50 -6.17
N LEU A 168 12.03 -9.02 -4.98
CA LEU A 168 13.22 -9.46 -4.25
C LEU A 168 12.88 -10.58 -3.24
N PHE A 169 11.76 -10.44 -2.53
CA PHE A 169 11.45 -11.30 -1.37
C PHE A 169 10.40 -12.39 -1.65
N ASN A 170 9.69 -12.34 -2.77
CA ASN A 170 8.74 -13.40 -3.15
C ASN A 170 9.30 -14.26 -4.30
N ALA A 171 9.82 -15.43 -3.96
CA ALA A 171 10.39 -16.38 -4.93
C ALA A 171 9.37 -16.87 -5.97
N ASP A 172 8.08 -16.95 -5.61
CA ASP A 172 7.00 -17.32 -6.53
C ASP A 172 6.73 -16.18 -7.52
N PHE A 173 6.78 -14.92 -7.05
CA PHE A 173 6.67 -13.74 -7.90
C PHE A 173 7.87 -13.62 -8.87
N ARG A 174 9.09 -13.86 -8.39
CA ARG A 174 10.29 -13.95 -9.24
C ARG A 174 10.19 -15.04 -10.30
N ALA A 175 9.62 -16.19 -9.95
CA ALA A 175 9.43 -17.28 -10.90
C ALA A 175 8.40 -16.92 -11.98
N ALA A 176 7.29 -16.27 -11.60
CA ALA A 176 6.30 -15.75 -12.55
C ALA A 176 6.89 -14.64 -13.43
N PHE A 177 7.59 -13.66 -12.84
CA PHE A 177 8.23 -12.56 -13.57
C PHE A 177 9.27 -13.05 -14.58
N ARG A 178 10.06 -14.07 -14.22
CA ARG A 178 10.98 -14.74 -15.16
C ARG A 178 10.26 -15.48 -16.27
N ARG A 179 9.08 -16.06 -16.04
CA ARG A 179 8.26 -16.71 -17.09
C ARG A 179 7.61 -15.68 -18.02
N THR A 180 7.27 -14.50 -17.51
CA THR A 180 6.74 -13.40 -18.35
C THR A 180 7.85 -12.76 -19.18
N LEU A 181 9.04 -12.53 -18.60
CA LEU A 181 10.18 -11.92 -19.30
C LEU A 181 10.92 -12.88 -20.24
N ARG A 182 11.06 -14.15 -19.88
CA ARG A 182 11.46 -15.18 -20.83
C ARG A 182 10.21 -15.59 -21.56
N CYS A 183 9.86 -14.91 -22.66
CA CYS A 183 8.79 -15.31 -23.56
C CYS A 183 8.86 -16.81 -23.84
N ASP A 184 8.13 -17.62 -23.07
CA ASP A 184 8.04 -19.07 -23.23
C ASP A 184 7.12 -19.42 -24.43
N CYS A 185 7.00 -18.50 -25.39
CA CYS A 185 6.42 -18.69 -26.72
C CYS A 185 7.05 -19.90 -27.45
N ARG A 186 8.25 -20.34 -27.04
CA ARG A 186 8.92 -21.49 -27.66
C ARG A 186 8.45 -22.85 -27.13
N LYS A 187 7.93 -22.94 -25.89
CA LYS A 187 7.56 -24.25 -25.30
C LYS A 187 6.11 -24.66 -25.56
N SER A 188 5.20 -23.71 -25.74
CA SER A 188 3.81 -24.01 -26.13
C SER A 188 3.71 -24.51 -27.59
N ARG A 189 4.55 -24.02 -28.50
CA ARG A 189 4.55 -24.46 -29.92
C ARG A 189 5.22 -25.83 -30.13
N LEU A 190 6.27 -26.17 -29.38
CA LEU A 190 6.97 -27.46 -29.51
C LEU A 190 6.17 -28.65 -28.92
N ARG A 191 5.30 -28.42 -27.93
CA ARG A 191 4.41 -29.48 -27.40
C ARG A 191 3.21 -29.80 -28.29
N GLN A 192 2.83 -28.91 -29.20
CA GLN A 192 1.80 -29.18 -30.21
C GLN A 192 2.34 -29.97 -31.41
N MET A 193 3.66 -29.96 -31.65
CA MET A 193 4.27 -30.63 -32.81
C MET A 193 4.85 -32.03 -32.51
N SER A 194 5.00 -32.42 -31.24
CA SER A 194 5.50 -33.77 -30.86
C SER A 194 4.39 -34.74 -30.43
N GLY A 195 3.14 -34.38 -30.67
CA GLY A 195 1.94 -35.16 -30.33
C GLY A 195 1.03 -35.42 -31.54
N SER A 196 1.57 -35.35 -32.76
CA SER A 196 0.95 -35.81 -34.00
C SER A 196 1.88 -36.80 -34.69
#